data_AF-A0A3C1VXX5-F1
#
_entry.id   AF-A0A3C1VXX5-F1
#
_cell.length_a   1.000
_cell.length_b   1.000
_cell.length_c   1.000
_cell.angle_alpha   90.00
_cell.angle_beta   90.00
_cell.angle_gamma   90.00
#
_symmetry.space_group_name_H-M   'P 1'
#
loop_
_entity.id
_entity.type
_entity.pdbx_description
1 polymer ?
#
loop_
_entity_poly.entity_id
_entity_poly.type
_entity_poly.pdbx_seq_one_letter_code
_entity_poly.pdbx_strand_id
1 'polypeptide(L)'
;IGGGTMTTPFLTYNNVDIKNAIATSAAVGMPIAIAGALGFIVVGWDVQSASGGLGFIHTEALISIVAMSVLFAPLGAKVAHSVDGKKLKKFFAIFLAFLGLSVISF
;
A
#
# COMPACT_ATOMS: atom_id res chain seq x y z
N ILE A 1 -2.29 -3.04 -4.36
CA ILE A 1 -2.91 -4.40 -4.40
C ILE A 1 -1.99 -5.46 -5.03
N GLY A 2 -1.10 -5.13 -5.98
CA GLY A 2 -0.29 -6.15 -6.67
C GLY A 2 0.91 -6.74 -5.90
N GLY A 3 1.74 -5.92 -5.25
CA GLY A 3 2.99 -6.40 -4.64
C GLY A 3 2.79 -7.08 -3.29
N GLY A 4 2.39 -6.33 -2.27
CA GLY A 4 2.54 -6.81 -0.90
C GLY A 4 1.62 -7.94 -0.43
N THR A 5 0.43 -8.11 -1.02
CA THR A 5 -0.50 -9.19 -0.65
C THR A 5 -0.04 -10.56 -1.14
N MET A 6 0.72 -10.61 -2.25
CA MET A 6 1.28 -11.85 -2.81
C MET A 6 2.74 -12.06 -2.40
N THR A 7 3.55 -11.01 -2.36
CA THR A 7 4.97 -11.10 -1.97
C THR A 7 5.14 -11.45 -0.48
N THR A 8 4.27 -10.96 0.41
CA THR A 8 4.36 -11.27 1.86
C THR A 8 4.17 -12.76 2.15
N PRO A 9 3.09 -13.45 1.70
CA PRO A 9 2.94 -14.88 1.93
C PRO A 9 4.02 -15.70 1.21
N PHE A 10 4.48 -15.28 0.02
CA PHE A 10 5.57 -15.94 -0.67
C PHE A 10 6.88 -15.92 0.14
N LEU A 11 7.29 -14.76 0.66
CA LEU A 11 8.48 -14.65 1.50
C LEU A 11 8.31 -15.41 2.82
N THR A 12 7.12 -15.35 3.41
CA THR A 12 6.80 -16.11 4.64
C THR A 12 6.84 -17.62 4.41
N TYR A 13 6.46 -18.10 3.21
CA TYR A 13 6.59 -19.49 2.81
C TYR A 13 8.06 -19.92 2.65
N ASN A 14 8.92 -19.00 2.19
CA ASN A 14 10.37 -19.19 2.11
C ASN A 14 11.09 -19.03 3.48
N ASN A 15 10.39 -19.15 4.60
CA ASN A 15 10.92 -19.01 5.97
C ASN A 15 11.56 -17.65 6.29
N VAL A 16 11.24 -16.59 5.54
CA VAL A 16 11.66 -15.23 5.90
C VAL A 16 10.80 -14.74 7.08
N ASP A 17 11.44 -14.07 8.05
CA ASP A 17 10.73 -13.43 9.15
C ASP A 17 9.59 -12.54 8.66
N ILE A 18 8.40 -12.69 9.25
CA ILE A 18 7.19 -11.95 8.86
C ILE A 18 7.40 -10.43 8.80
N LYS A 19 8.20 -9.87 9.72
CA LYS A 19 8.52 -8.43 9.76
C LYS A 19 9.31 -8.01 8.52
N ASN A 20 10.29 -8.82 8.10
CA ASN A 20 11.10 -8.61 6.91
C ASN A 20 10.29 -8.87 5.64
N ALA A 21 9.46 -9.93 5.63
CA ALA A 21 8.56 -10.24 4.52
C ALA A 21 7.61 -9.06 4.22
N ILE A 22 7.03 -8.45 5.26
CA ILE A 22 6.17 -7.26 5.13
C ILE A 22 6.97 -6.04 4.67
N ALA A 23 8.16 -5.79 5.24
CA ALA A 23 8.98 -4.64 4.87
C ALA A 23 9.43 -4.69 3.40
N THR A 24 9.94 -5.83 2.95
CA THR A 24 10.35 -6.05 1.54
C THR A 24 9.15 -5.93 0.61
N SER A 25 8.00 -6.45 1.02
CA SER A 25 6.75 -6.34 0.27
C SER A 25 6.25 -4.90 0.13
N ALA A 26 6.42 -4.07 1.16
CA ALA A 26 6.12 -2.65 1.13
C ALA A 26 7.09 -1.88 0.20
N ALA A 27 8.38 -2.26 0.20
CA ALA A 27 9.38 -1.67 -0.69
C ALA A 27 9.04 -1.85 -2.17
N VAL A 28 8.48 -3.00 -2.57
CA VAL A 28 7.99 -3.24 -3.94
C VAL A 28 6.81 -2.33 -4.31
N GLY A 29 6.05 -1.87 -3.32
CA GLY A 29 4.94 -0.92 -3.54
C GLY A 29 5.38 0.46 -4.01
N MET A 30 6.57 0.91 -3.61
CA MET A 30 7.12 2.23 -3.97
C MET A 30 7.28 2.40 -5.50
N PRO A 31 8.03 1.54 -6.23
CA PRO A 31 8.17 1.70 -7.68
C PRO A 31 6.85 1.56 -8.42
N ILE A 32 5.93 0.71 -7.94
CA ILE A 32 4.58 0.58 -8.50
C ILE A 32 3.79 1.89 -8.34
N ALA A 33 3.84 2.50 -7.15
CA ALA A 33 3.17 3.76 -6.89
C ALA A 33 3.75 4.92 -7.73
N ILE A 34 5.08 4.97 -7.88
CA ILE A 34 5.76 5.97 -8.72
C ILE A 34 5.35 5.80 -10.19
N ALA A 35 5.42 4.59 -10.72
CA ALA A 35 5.03 4.31 -12.11
C ALA A 35 3.55 4.63 -12.35
N GLY A 36 2.67 4.26 -11.41
CA GLY A 36 1.24 4.59 -11.48
C GLY A 36 0.98 6.09 -11.46
N ALA A 37 1.62 6.82 -10.54
CA ALA A 37 1.49 8.28 -10.44
C ALA A 37 1.97 8.97 -11.71
N LEU A 38 3.13 8.60 -12.25
CA LEU A 38 3.65 9.10 -13.52
C LEU A 38 2.69 8.79 -14.67
N GLY A 39 2.14 7.57 -14.72
CA GLY A 39 1.14 7.18 -15.72
C GLY A 39 -0.10 8.08 -15.68
N PHE A 40 -0.64 8.34 -14.49
CA PHE A 40 -1.81 9.22 -14.33
C PHE A 40 -1.52 10.69 -14.68
N ILE A 41 -0.29 11.17 -14.43
CA ILE A 41 0.13 12.51 -14.85
C ILE A 41 0.19 12.59 -16.38
N VAL A 42 0.86 11.62 -17.03
CA VAL A 42 1.06 11.61 -18.48
C VAL A 42 -0.27 11.47 -19.23
N VAL A 43 -1.14 10.55 -18.80
CA VAL A 43 -2.45 10.34 -19.45
C VAL A 43 -3.41 11.50 -19.19
N GLY A 44 -3.30 12.18 -18.04
CA GLY A 44 -4.17 13.31 -17.69
C GLY A 44 -3.71 14.67 -18.21
N TRP A 45 -2.53 14.76 -18.84
CA TRP A 45 -1.89 16.03 -19.21
C TRP A 45 -2.67 16.86 -20.23
N ASP A 46 -3.41 16.20 -21.13
CA ASP A 46 -4.16 16.85 -22.22
C ASP A 46 -5.67 16.99 -21.93
N VAL A 47 -6.11 16.64 -20.71
CA VAL A 47 -7.53 16.66 -20.36
C VAL A 47 -7.94 18.03 -19.81
N GLN A 48 -8.64 18.81 -20.63
CA GLN A 48 -9.12 20.19 -20.34
C GLN A 48 -10.00 20.34 -19.08
N SER A 49 -10.54 19.26 -18.52
CA SER A 49 -11.34 19.28 -17.28
C SER A 49 -10.52 19.27 -15.99
N ALA A 50 -9.18 19.24 -16.06
CA ALA A 50 -8.29 19.29 -14.90
C ALA A 50 -8.22 20.71 -14.30
N SER A 51 -9.33 21.18 -13.74
CA SER A 51 -9.42 22.43 -12.98
C SER A 51 -8.62 22.31 -11.67
N GLY A 52 -7.31 22.55 -11.73
CA GLY A 52 -6.44 22.77 -10.56
C GLY A 52 -5.46 21.64 -10.18
N GLY A 53 -5.29 20.60 -11.01
CA GLY A 53 -4.43 19.44 -10.74
C GLY A 53 -3.28 19.22 -11.74
N LEU A 54 -2.29 18.40 -11.37
CA LEU A 54 -1.27 17.88 -12.30
C LEU A 54 -1.85 16.65 -13.04
N GLY A 55 -2.51 16.88 -14.18
CA GLY A 55 -3.27 15.85 -14.90
C GLY A 55 -4.48 15.35 -14.08
N PHE A 56 -4.63 14.03 -13.92
CA PHE A 56 -5.68 13.43 -13.07
C PHE A 56 -5.42 13.56 -11.56
N ILE A 57 -4.28 14.14 -11.15
CA ILE A 57 -3.93 14.27 -9.74
C ILE A 57 -4.47 15.61 -9.20
N HIS A 58 -5.50 15.53 -8.36
CA HIS A 58 -6.00 16.66 -7.59
C HIS A 58 -4.98 17.02 -6.48
N THR A 59 -4.43 18.22 -6.54
CA THR A 59 -3.41 18.75 -5.61
C THR A 59 -3.90 18.78 -4.16
N GLU A 60 -5.14 19.22 -3.92
CA GLU A 60 -5.75 19.22 -2.58
C GLU A 60 -5.89 17.81 -1.98
N ALA A 61 -6.36 16.86 -2.79
CA ALA A 61 -6.48 15.46 -2.38
C ALA A 61 -5.08 14.84 -2.13
N LEU A 62 -4.10 15.18 -2.97
CA LEU A 62 -2.73 14.72 -2.79
C LEU A 62 -2.15 15.21 -1.46
N ILE A 63 -2.28 16.51 -1.15
CA ILE A 63 -1.74 17.11 0.08
C ILE A 63 -2.38 16.46 1.31
N SER A 64 -3.71 16.34 1.33
CA SER A 64 -4.42 15.73 2.46
C SER A 64 -4.05 14.26 2.67
N ILE A 65 -3.95 13.47 1.60
CA ILE A 65 -3.54 12.07 1.66
C ILE A 65 -2.08 11.95 2.15
N VAL A 66 -1.16 12.74 1.61
CA VAL A 66 0.25 12.72 2.00
C VAL A 66 0.40 13.13 3.47
N ALA A 67 -0.27 14.19 3.92
CA ALA A 67 -0.21 14.65 5.30
C ALA A 67 -0.69 13.55 6.27
N MET A 68 -1.85 12.94 6.00
CA MET A 68 -2.34 11.83 6.83
C MET A 68 -1.41 10.61 6.74
N SER A 69 -0.90 10.27 5.55
CA SER A 69 -0.04 9.11 5.38
C SER A 69 1.29 9.27 6.15
N VAL A 70 1.93 10.44 6.08
CA VAL A 70 3.19 10.72 6.80
C VAL A 70 2.98 10.68 8.32
N LEU A 71 1.83 11.11 8.82
CA LEU A 71 1.52 11.06 10.25
C LEU A 71 1.21 9.64 10.74
N PHE A 72 0.44 8.87 9.97
CA PHE A 72 -0.03 7.54 10.39
C PHE A 72 0.93 6.40 10.03
N ALA A 73 1.76 6.54 8.99
CA ALA A 73 2.76 5.53 8.61
C ALA A 73 3.74 5.14 9.74
N PRO A 74 4.39 6.08 10.47
CA PRO A 74 5.31 5.72 11.55
C PRO A 74 4.59 5.09 12.75
N LEU A 75 3.34 5.50 13.02
CA LEU A 75 2.50 4.88 14.05
C LEU A 75 2.24 3.40 13.71
N GLY A 76 1.84 3.11 12.47
CA GLY A 76 1.65 1.74 11.99
C GLY A 76 2.92 0.90 12.05
N ALA A 77 4.06 1.47 11.62
CA ALA A 77 5.36 0.80 11.67
C ALA A 77 5.78 0.47 13.12
N LYS A 78 5.57 1.39 14.06
CA LYS A 78 5.89 1.20 15.48
C LYS A 78 5.07 0.06 16.09
N VAL A 79 3.77 0.02 15.81
CA VAL A 79 2.88 -1.05 16.27
C VAL A 79 3.26 -2.40 15.64
N ALA A 80 3.56 -2.42 14.34
CA ALA A 80 3.98 -3.65 13.66
C ALA A 80 5.31 -4.20 14.22
N HIS A 81 6.22 -3.33 14.64
CA HIS A 81 7.49 -3.73 15.22
C HIS A 81 7.35 -4.22 16.67
N SER A 82 6.41 -3.68 17.45
CA SER A 82 6.17 -4.10 18.85
C SER A 82 5.38 -5.40 19.00
N VAL A 83 4.69 -5.87 17.96
CA VAL A 83 3.89 -7.10 18.01
C VAL A 83 4.76 -8.34 17.75
N ASP A 84 4.48 -9.43 18.47
CA ASP A 84 5.09 -10.75 18.26
C ASP A 84 4.85 -11.25 16.83
N GLY A 85 5.89 -11.76 16.16
CA GLY A 85 5.79 -12.22 14.77
C GLY A 85 4.68 -13.26 14.53
N LYS A 86 4.43 -14.16 15.49
CA LYS A 86 3.34 -15.15 15.40
C LYS A 86 1.95 -14.51 15.39
N LYS A 87 1.73 -13.48 16.22
CA LYS A 87 0.46 -12.74 16.27
C LYS A 87 0.27 -11.90 15.01
N LEU A 88 1.34 -11.25 14.53
CA LEU A 88 1.32 -10.45 13.32
C LEU A 88 0.97 -11.30 12.08
N LYS A 89 1.56 -12.50 11.95
CA LYS A 89 1.22 -13.45 10.88
C LYS A 89 -0.26 -13.86 10.91
N LYS A 90 -0.80 -14.15 12.10
CA LYS A 90 -2.21 -14.55 12.26
C LYS A 90 -3.17 -13.41 11.91
N PHE A 91 -2.87 -12.20 12.37
CA PHE A 91 -3.67 -11.02 12.05
C PHE A 91 -3.65 -10.71 10.54
N PHE A 92 -2.48 -10.79 9.90
CA PHE A 92 -2.34 -10.60 8.46
C PHE A 92 -3.15 -11.64 7.66
N ALA A 93 -3.14 -12.91 8.07
CA ALA A 93 -3.94 -13.96 7.43
C ALA A 93 -5.44 -13.70 7.53
N ILE A 94 -5.94 -13.29 8.71
CA ILE A 94 -7.34 -12.92 8.92
C ILE A 94 -7.71 -11.70 8.06
N PHE A 95 -6.84 -10.70 8.01
CA PHE A 95 -7.04 -9.51 7.18
C PHE A 95 -7.13 -9.86 5.68
N LEU A 96 -6.26 -10.74 5.18
CA LEU A 96 -6.31 -11.21 3.79
C LEU A 96 -7.60 -11.99 3.49
N ALA A 97 -8.03 -12.86 4.40
CA ALA A 97 -9.28 -13.60 4.24
C ALA A 97 -10.50 -12.65 4.19
N PHE A 98 -10.54 -11.65 5.07
CA PHE A 98 -11.58 -10.63 5.09
C PHE A 98 -11.58 -9.80 3.80
N LEU A 99 -10.39 -9.36 3.34
CA LEU A 99 -10.25 -8.60 2.09
C LEU A 99 -10.76 -9.41 0.89
N GLY A 100 -10.42 -10.72 0.82
CA GLY A 100 -10.89 -11.61 -0.23
C GLY A 100 -12.41 -11.77 -0.23
N LEU A 101 -13.01 -11.95 0.95
CA LEU A 101 -14.47 -11.99 1.11
C LEU A 101 -15.12 -10.68 0.66
N SER A 102 -14.56 -9.53 1.04
CA SER A 102 -15.09 -8.22 0.64
C SER A 102 -15.10 -7.99 -0.86
N VAL A 103 -14.12 -8.51 -1.60
CA VAL A 103 -14.07 -8.39 -3.07
C VAL A 103 -15.08 -9.32 -3.74
N ILE A 104 -15.33 -10.51 -3.20
CA ILE A 104 -16.33 -11.45 -3.74
C ILE A 104 -17.76 -10.98 -3.46
N SER A 105 -17.98 -10.27 -2.35
CA SER A 105 -19.30 -9.80 -1.96
C SER A 105 -19.76 -8.53 -2.68
N PHE A 106 -18.89 -7.89 -3.46
CA PHE A 106 -19.17 -6.69 -4.27
C PHE A 106 -19.38 -7.08 -5.73
#